data_AF-A9CZG8-F1
#
_entry.id   AF-A9CZG8-F1
#
_cell.length_a   1.000
_cell.length_b   1.000
_cell.length_c   1.000
_cell.angle_alpha   90.00
_cell.angle_beta   90.00
_cell.angle_gamma   90.00
#
_symmetry.space_group_name_H-M   'P 1'
#
loop_
_entity.id
_entity.type
_entity.pdbx_description
1 polymer ?
#
loop_
_entity_poly.entity_id
_entity_poly.type
_entity_poly.pdbx_seq_one_letter_code
_entity_poly.pdbx_strand_id
1 'polypeptide(L)'
;MKGTEIHVFARIVAIADVFDALSHARCYKPAWPVEEVMKVMREGAGKHFDPDLLKVFLDNIDVFTQVKEEFSDQNAELESTTS
;
A
#
# COMPACT_ATOMS: atom_id res chain seq x y z
N MET A 1 -2.43 7.50 24.91
CA MET A 1 -2.17 8.84 24.33
C MET A 1 -0.83 8.78 23.61
N LYS A 2 -0.75 9.37 22.39
CA LYS A 2 0.43 9.70 21.56
C LYS A 2 0.30 9.20 20.10
N GLY A 3 -0.75 9.62 19.40
CA GLY A 3 -0.86 9.48 17.94
C GLY A 3 -0.18 10.60 17.14
N THR A 4 0.23 11.68 17.84
CA THR A 4 0.79 12.91 17.27
C THR A 4 2.30 13.08 17.48
N GLU A 5 3.00 12.13 18.11
CA GLU A 5 4.47 12.17 18.24
C GLU A 5 5.20 11.52 17.05
N ILE A 6 4.48 10.77 16.22
CA ILE A 6 5.04 10.15 15.02
C ILE A 6 5.00 11.18 13.88
N HIS A 7 6.17 11.43 13.30
CA HIS A 7 6.31 12.36 12.18
C HIS A 7 5.31 12.01 11.05
N VAL A 8 4.69 13.02 10.43
CA VAL A 8 3.67 12.82 9.38
C VAL A 8 4.14 11.88 8.27
N PHE A 9 5.40 12.02 7.84
CA PHE A 9 6.03 11.12 6.87
C PHE A 9 5.99 9.64 7.26
N ALA A 10 6.27 9.29 8.52
CA ALA A 10 6.24 7.89 8.95
C ALA A 10 4.81 7.31 8.90
N ARG A 11 3.79 8.12 9.17
CA ARG A 11 2.38 7.72 9.07
C ARG A 11 1.94 7.52 7.62
N ILE A 12 2.41 8.38 6.71
CA ILE A 12 2.18 8.24 5.26
C ILE A 12 2.85 6.96 4.74
N VAL A 13 4.13 6.75 5.08
CA VAL A 13 4.88 5.56 4.66
C VAL A 13 4.22 4.28 5.18
N ALA A 14 3.73 4.25 6.42
CA ALA A 14 3.04 3.08 6.96
C ALA A 14 1.76 2.72 6.18
N ILE A 15 1.00 3.71 5.69
CA ILE A 15 -0.18 3.46 4.85
C ILE A 15 0.25 2.87 3.50
N ALA A 16 1.26 3.48 2.86
CA ALA A 16 1.76 3.03 1.55
C ALA A 16 2.34 1.61 1.61
N ASP A 17 3.16 1.31 2.63
CA ASP A 17 3.80 0.00 2.83
C ASP A 17 2.77 -1.12 3.02
N VAL A 18 1.73 -0.89 3.83
CA VAL A 18 0.68 -1.89 4.05
C VAL A 18 -0.17 -2.10 2.80
N PHE A 19 -0.52 -1.03 2.08
CA PHE A 19 -1.24 -1.15 0.81
C PHE A 19 -0.43 -1.96 -0.21
N ASP A 20 0.86 -1.66 -0.35
CA ASP A 20 1.75 -2.37 -1.27
C ASP A 20 1.86 -3.85 -0.91
N ALA A 21 2.12 -4.16 0.36
CA ALA A 21 2.27 -5.52 0.86
C ALA A 21 1.00 -6.38 0.73
N LEU A 22 -0.18 -5.78 0.88
CA LEU A 22 -1.46 -6.49 0.76
C LEU A 22 -1.92 -6.61 -0.70
N SER A 23 -1.61 -5.62 -1.52
CA SER A 23 -2.07 -5.58 -2.91
C SER A 23 -1.13 -6.33 -3.86
N HIS A 24 0.15 -6.52 -3.55
CA HIS A 24 1.05 -7.30 -4.39
C HIS A 24 0.81 -8.81 -4.28
N ALA A 25 0.72 -9.47 -5.44
CA ALA A 25 0.76 -10.92 -5.52
C ALA A 25 2.18 -11.38 -5.17
N ARG A 26 2.30 -12.34 -4.24
CA ARG A 26 3.56 -13.06 -4.05
C ARG A 26 3.51 -14.31 -4.93
N CYS A 27 4.68 -14.89 -5.25
CA CYS A 27 4.82 -16.12 -6.05
C CYS A 27 3.89 -17.28 -5.61
N TYR A 28 3.36 -17.24 -4.39
CA TYR A 28 2.50 -18.27 -3.80
C TYR A 28 1.14 -17.76 -3.31
N LYS A 29 0.77 -16.50 -3.56
CA LYS A 29 -0.51 -15.93 -3.13
C LYS A 29 -1.01 -14.87 -4.14
N PRO A 30 -2.22 -15.02 -4.68
CA PRO A 30 -2.79 -14.00 -5.54
C PRO A 30 -2.92 -12.67 -4.80
N ALA A 31 -2.72 -11.57 -5.54
CA ALA A 31 -2.98 -10.22 -5.07
C ALA A 31 -4.39 -10.13 -4.47
N TRP A 32 -4.54 -9.44 -3.36
CA TRP A 32 -5.89 -9.17 -2.84
C TRP A 32 -6.60 -8.17 -3.76
N PRO A 33 -7.91 -8.36 -4.02
CA PRO A 33 -8.72 -7.31 -4.63
C PRO A 33 -8.59 -6.01 -3.83
N VAL A 34 -8.53 -4.88 -4.53
CA VAL A 34 -8.35 -3.56 -3.92
C VAL A 34 -9.43 -3.32 -2.85
N GLU A 35 -10.66 -3.79 -3.07
CA GLU A 35 -11.77 -3.72 -2.12
C GLU A 35 -11.48 -4.40 -0.78
N GLU A 36 -10.85 -5.57 -0.81
CA GLU A 36 -10.48 -6.32 0.40
C GLU A 36 -9.32 -5.64 1.13
N VAL A 37 -8.34 -5.11 0.39
CA VAL A 37 -7.25 -4.30 0.97
C VAL A 37 -7.83 -3.07 1.67
N MET A 38 -8.70 -2.32 1.00
CA MET A 38 -9.35 -1.14 1.56
C MET A 38 -10.19 -1.48 2.79
N LYS A 39 -10.89 -2.61 2.80
CA LYS A 39 -11.67 -3.07 3.95
C LYS A 39 -10.78 -3.29 5.17
N VAL A 40 -9.67 -4.03 5.02
CA VAL A 40 -8.73 -4.28 6.12
C VAL A 40 -8.07 -3.00 6.60
N MET A 41 -7.71 -2.09 5.69
CA MET A 41 -7.14 -0.80 6.09
C MET A 41 -8.15 0.05 6.88
N ARG A 42 -9.43 0.07 6.48
CA ARG A 42 -10.51 0.75 7.23
C ARG A 42 -10.70 0.18 8.64
N GLU A 43 -10.60 -1.14 8.82
CA GLU A 43 -10.68 -1.77 10.14
C GLU A 43 -9.52 -1.37 11.08
N GLY A 44 -8.37 -0.97 10.51
CA GLY A 44 -7.20 -0.45 11.21
C GLY A 44 -7.23 1.07 11.48
N ALA A 45 -8.24 1.80 11.02
CA ALA A 45 -8.35 3.25 11.18
C ALA A 45 -8.40 3.64 12.67
N GLY A 46 -7.62 4.65 13.07
CA GLY A 46 -7.55 5.12 14.45
C GLY A 46 -6.78 4.19 15.41
N LYS A 47 -6.35 3.01 14.94
CA LYS A 47 -5.50 2.06 15.69
C LYS A 47 -4.08 2.05 15.13
N HIS A 48 -3.95 1.63 13.87
CA HIS A 48 -2.67 1.49 13.17
C HIS A 48 -2.46 2.62 12.17
N PHE A 49 -3.55 3.20 11.66
CA PHE A 49 -3.51 4.28 10.70
C PHE A 49 -4.09 5.56 11.29
N ASP A 50 -3.46 6.69 10.94
CA ASP A 50 -4.08 7.99 11.11
C ASP A 50 -5.34 8.06 10.24
N PRO A 51 -6.52 8.27 10.82
CA PRO A 51 -7.78 8.23 10.08
C PRO A 51 -7.89 9.32 9.01
N ASP A 52 -7.28 10.49 9.23
CA ASP A 52 -7.34 11.60 8.27
C ASP A 52 -6.46 11.28 7.06
N LEU A 53 -5.25 10.77 7.29
CA LEU A 53 -4.36 10.35 6.20
C LEU A 53 -4.91 9.14 5.45
N LEU A 54 -5.49 8.17 6.17
CA LEU A 54 -6.10 7.00 5.54
C LEU A 54 -7.30 7.41 4.67
N LYS A 55 -8.12 8.34 5.14
CA LYS A 55 -9.23 8.87 4.33
C LYS A 55 -8.72 9.49 3.03
N VAL A 56 -7.71 10.36 3.10
CA VAL A 56 -7.11 10.97 1.90
C VAL A 56 -6.56 9.90 0.94
N PHE A 57 -5.90 8.87 1.47
CA PHE A 57 -5.40 7.76 0.67
C PHE A 57 -6.53 7.00 -0.06
N LEU A 58 -7.58 6.62 0.67
CA LEU A 58 -8.72 5.88 0.12
C LEU A 58 -9.52 6.70 -0.91
N ASP A 59 -9.66 8.01 -0.70
CA ASP A 59 -10.32 8.91 -1.65
C ASP A 59 -9.54 9.02 -2.98
N ASN A 60 -8.26 8.64 -3.01
CA ASN A 60 -7.39 8.69 -4.19
C ASN A 60 -6.90 7.30 -4.63
N ILE A 61 -7.58 6.22 -4.20
CA ILE A 61 -7.13 4.84 -4.41
C ILE A 61 -6.94 4.46 -5.88
N ASP A 62 -7.71 5.08 -6.78
CA ASP A 62 -7.63 4.84 -8.23
C ASP A 62 -6.26 5.26 -8.79
N VAL A 63 -5.70 6.36 -8.28
CA VAL A 63 -4.36 6.84 -8.65
C VAL A 63 -3.30 5.84 -8.23
N PHE A 64 -3.41 5.29 -7.01
CA PHE A 64 -2.47 4.30 -6.51
C PHE A 64 -2.55 2.97 -7.26
N THR A 65 -3.77 2.57 -7.66
CA THR A 65 -3.98 1.37 -8.48
C THR A 65 -3.33 1.53 -9.86
N GLN A 66 -3.48 2.70 -10.51
CA GLN A 66 -2.84 2.99 -11.79
C GLN A 66 -1.30 2.98 -11.68
N VAL A 67 -0.74 3.62 -10.66
CA VAL A 67 0.71 3.61 -10.42
C VAL A 67 1.19 2.17 -10.22
N LYS A 68 0.48 1.38 -9.42
CA LYS A 68 0.85 -0.02 -9.22
C LYS A 68 0.84 -0.82 -10.53
N GLU A 69 -0.17 -0.64 -11.37
CA GLU A 69 -0.23 -1.29 -12.69
C GLU A 69 0.95 -0.88 -13.57
N GLU A 70 1.33 0.40 -13.56
CA GLU A 70 2.47 0.93 -14.32
C GLU A 70 3.82 0.33 -13.87
N PHE A 71 3.98 0.04 -12.57
CA PHE A 71 5.21 -0.52 -12.00
C PHE A 71 5.17 -2.05 -11.77
N SER A 72 4.05 -2.72 -12.08
CA SER A 72 3.84 -4.17 -11.87
C SER A 72 4.74 -5.06 -12.73
N ASP A 73 5.36 -4.54 -13.80
CA ASP A 73 5.95 -5.36 -14.87
C ASP A 73 7.44 -5.07 -15.21
N GLN A 74 8.30 -4.63 -14.28
CA GLN A 74 9.74 -4.44 -14.60
C GLN A 74 10.76 -4.89 -13.53
N ASN A 75 10.64 -6.10 -12.95
CA ASN A 75 11.76 -6.65 -12.18
C ASN A 75 12.01 -8.16 -12.34
N ALA A 76 11.50 -8.80 -13.40
CA ALA A 76 11.72 -10.22 -13.66
C ALA A 76 12.82 -10.53 -14.69
N GLU A 77 13.34 -9.56 -15.45
CA GLU A 77 14.24 -9.84 -16.60
C GLU A 77 15.65 -9.19 -16.57
N LEU A 78 16.04 -8.45 -15.53
CA LEU A 78 17.35 -7.76 -15.53
C LEU A 78 18.51 -8.49 -14.82
N GLU A 79 18.31 -9.71 -14.31
CA GLU A 79 19.39 -10.54 -13.70
C GLU A 79 19.86 -11.70 -14.60
N SER A 80 19.52 -11.71 -15.91
CA SER A 80 19.92 -12.80 -16.83
C SER A 80 20.82 -12.40 -18.01
N THR A 81 21.21 -11.12 -18.14
CA THR A 81 21.97 -10.65 -19.32
C THR A 81 23.35 -10.08 -19.05
N THR A 82 23.90 -10.18 -17.83
CA THR A 82 25.35 -9.99 -17.66
C THR A 82 26.07 -11.29 -17.99
N SER A 83 26.19 -11.57 -19.29
CA SER A 83 27.18 -12.50 -19.84
C SER A 83 28.47 -11.78 -20.19
#